data_AF-A0A0R1GPE3-F1
#
_entry.id   AF-A0A0R1GPE3-F1
#
_cell.length_a   1.000
_cell.length_b   1.000
_cell.length_c   1.000
_cell.angle_alpha   90.00
_cell.angle_beta   90.00
_cell.angle_gamma   90.00
#
_symmetry.space_group_name_H-M   'P 1'
#
loop_
_entity.id
_entity.type
_entity.pdbx_description
1 polymer ?
#
loop_
_entity_poly.entity_id
_entity_poly.type
_entity_poly.pdbx_seq_one_letter_code
_entity_poly.pdbx_strand_id
1 'polypeptide(L)'
;MNNATKFCPNCGNEVKADAKFCPKCGHNLTAATSATGAPQQSTTTQESRSAKTTESVQRAKRFSGNFFSWWLKTVRHPATMVPDTHKYFGVTAFLLNIVVIVLAFVVLANRVASAATKALNNMTDEPVHFGGVIFKLSLFLLVFLAVGAIIYIAVGFGFRKIADTEGRFSIWDYTNRLASLTNLILVFCIIIFVFTLFMSPDSLESYGRMLGLFSPIFLILNVGYLFSTVDGVDHPRWDKFYTVLLALIAISIALSIYLLIVRNFVGGSITNYLENFTNGLTDSFNNNNY
;
A
#
# COMPACT_ATOMS: atom_id res chain seq x y z
N MET A 1 69.84 9.93 -1.91
CA MET A 1 68.44 9.91 -2.40
C MET A 1 67.56 10.30 -1.21
N ASN A 2 67.16 11.56 -1.10
CA ASN A 2 66.38 12.04 0.04
C ASN A 2 64.89 11.78 -0.24
N ASN A 3 64.34 10.70 0.32
CA ASN A 3 62.90 10.45 0.35
C ASN A 3 62.28 11.35 1.43
N ALA A 4 61.88 12.56 1.06
CA ALA A 4 61.02 13.35 1.92
C ALA A 4 59.60 12.75 1.86
N THR A 5 59.07 12.34 3.01
CA THR A 5 57.66 11.95 3.16
C THR A 5 56.89 13.09 3.83
N LYS A 6 55.62 13.27 3.43
CA LYS A 6 54.72 14.28 4.00
C LYS A 6 53.48 13.58 4.54
N PHE A 7 52.81 14.18 5.52
CA PHE A 7 51.56 13.62 6.06
C PHE A 7 50.34 14.29 5.42
N CYS A 8 49.31 13.49 5.15
CA CYS A 8 48.05 14.00 4.63
C CYS A 8 47.36 14.86 5.70
N PRO A 9 47.02 16.13 5.44
CA PRO A 9 46.40 17.01 6.43
C PRO A 9 44.97 16.58 6.81
N ASN A 10 44.33 15.74 5.99
CA ASN A 10 42.95 15.29 6.23
C ASN A 10 42.86 14.00 7.07
N CYS A 11 43.84 13.11 7.00
CA CYS A 11 43.75 11.80 7.69
C CYS A 11 45.03 11.35 8.39
N GLY A 12 46.09 12.16 8.35
CA GLY A 12 47.37 11.87 9.00
C GLY A 12 48.16 10.71 8.39
N ASN A 13 47.76 10.16 7.24
CA ASN A 13 48.51 9.09 6.59
C ASN A 13 49.79 9.62 5.95
N GLU A 14 50.89 8.87 6.09
CA GLU A 14 52.15 9.16 5.41
C GLU A 14 51.98 8.99 3.89
N VAL A 15 52.45 9.96 3.13
CA VAL A 15 52.37 9.99 1.67
C VAL A 15 53.69 10.47 1.09
N LYS A 16 54.03 9.98 -0.10
CA LYS A 16 55.24 10.41 -0.82
C LYS A 16 55.16 11.91 -1.14
N ALA A 17 56.30 12.61 -1.15
CA ALA A 17 56.34 14.06 -1.36
C ALA A 17 55.65 14.51 -2.67
N ASP A 18 55.75 13.71 -3.72
CA ASP A 18 55.22 13.94 -5.06
C ASP A 18 53.75 13.48 -5.25
N ALA A 19 53.16 12.85 -4.24
CA ALA A 19 51.78 12.39 -4.31
C ALA A 19 50.82 13.58 -4.46
N LYS A 20 50.04 13.57 -5.55
CA LYS A 20 48.99 14.55 -5.82
C LYS A 20 47.70 14.27 -5.04
N PHE A 21 47.47 13.01 -4.67
CA PHE A 21 46.30 12.58 -3.90
C PHE A 21 46.71 11.57 -2.81
N CYS A 22 45.99 11.57 -1.69
CA CYS A 22 46.20 10.58 -0.63
C CYS A 22 45.57 9.24 -1.02
N PRO A 23 46.32 8.12 -1.05
CA PRO A 23 45.80 6.81 -1.45
C PRO A 23 44.81 6.23 -0.43
N LYS A 24 44.82 6.72 0.82
CA LYS A 24 43.96 6.20 1.89
C LYS A 24 42.61 6.89 1.98
N CYS A 25 42.55 8.19 1.70
CA CYS A 25 41.32 8.98 1.86
C CYS A 25 40.90 9.79 0.62
N GLY A 26 41.69 9.76 -0.47
CA GLY A 26 41.39 10.47 -1.72
C GLY A 26 41.63 11.99 -1.70
N HIS A 27 42.10 12.57 -0.58
CA HIS A 27 42.31 14.01 -0.45
C HIS A 27 43.38 14.54 -1.42
N ASN A 28 43.11 15.65 -2.09
CA ASN A 28 44.02 16.28 -3.04
C ASN A 28 45.08 17.13 -2.31
N LEU A 29 46.35 16.80 -2.50
CA LEU A 29 47.50 17.39 -1.81
C LEU A 29 48.16 18.52 -2.62
N THR A 30 47.61 18.88 -3.78
CA THR A 30 48.15 19.92 -4.66
C THR A 30 47.51 21.30 -4.46
N ALA A 31 46.46 21.41 -3.63
CA ALA A 31 45.65 22.62 -3.49
C ALA A 31 46.10 23.56 -2.33
N ALA A 32 47.31 23.41 -1.81
CA ALA A 32 47.80 24.24 -0.70
C ALA A 32 48.80 25.30 -1.18
N THR A 33 48.30 26.41 -1.72
CA THR A 33 49.02 27.69 -1.65
C THR A 33 48.02 28.83 -1.53
N SER A 34 48.24 29.66 -0.50
CA SER A 34 47.61 30.95 -0.19
C SER A 34 46.45 30.91 0.81
N ALA A 35 46.79 31.12 2.08
CA ALA A 35 45.94 31.80 3.04
C ALA A 35 46.21 33.32 2.93
N THR A 36 45.17 34.16 3.01
CA THR A 36 45.02 35.34 3.91
C THR A 36 43.91 36.28 3.41
N GLY A 37 42.94 36.60 4.28
CA GLY A 37 42.04 37.76 4.15
C GLY A 37 40.54 37.47 4.33
N ALA A 38 39.97 37.76 5.51
CA ALA A 38 38.54 37.69 5.83
C ALA A 38 37.83 39.06 5.60
N PRO A 39 36.51 39.27 5.83
CA PRO A 39 35.36 38.35 5.97
C PRO A 39 34.10 38.81 5.19
N GLN A 40 33.40 37.96 4.42
CA GLN A 40 31.92 38.10 4.29
C GLN A 40 31.21 36.86 3.73
N GLN A 41 30.49 36.19 4.63
CA GLN A 41 29.11 35.71 4.46
C GLN A 41 28.74 35.06 3.13
N SER A 42 28.75 33.72 3.10
CA SER A 42 27.94 32.92 2.17
C SER A 42 27.59 31.59 2.83
N THR A 43 26.33 31.53 3.24
CA THR A 43 25.50 30.41 3.66
C THR A 43 26.07 29.00 3.43
N THR A 44 26.38 28.34 4.56
CA THR A 44 26.48 26.89 4.71
C THR A 44 25.20 26.20 4.25
N THR A 45 25.11 25.70 3.01
CA THR A 45 24.09 24.70 2.65
C THR A 45 24.48 23.86 1.43
N GLN A 46 25.53 23.04 1.49
CA GLN A 46 25.69 22.00 0.45
C GLN A 46 26.35 20.68 0.87
N GLU A 47 26.73 20.51 2.14
CA GLU A 47 27.30 19.23 2.63
C GLU A 47 26.28 18.34 3.37
N SER A 48 25.04 18.80 3.57
CA SER A 48 24.00 18.05 4.31
C SER A 48 23.10 17.16 3.43
N ARG A 49 23.13 17.30 2.09
CA ARG A 49 22.17 16.58 1.20
C ARG A 49 22.65 15.19 0.79
N SER A 50 23.96 14.98 0.66
CA SER A 50 24.54 13.68 0.25
C SER A 50 24.49 12.63 1.37
N ALA A 51 24.85 12.99 2.62
CA ALA A 51 24.80 12.08 3.76
C ALA A 51 23.37 11.66 4.15
N LYS A 52 22.41 12.61 4.09
CA LYS A 52 21.00 12.38 4.46
C LYS A 52 20.26 11.49 3.45
N THR A 53 20.68 11.52 2.17
CA THR A 53 20.12 10.65 1.12
C THR A 53 20.61 9.21 1.25
N THR A 54 21.87 9.00 1.64
CA THR A 54 22.41 7.65 1.89
C THR A 54 21.77 6.99 3.12
N GLU A 55 21.55 7.75 4.19
CA GLU A 55 20.92 7.22 5.41
C GLU A 55 19.44 6.85 5.20
N SER A 56 18.67 7.68 4.46
CA SER A 56 17.25 7.40 4.17
C SER A 56 17.08 6.17 3.29
N VAL A 57 17.94 5.97 2.29
CA VAL A 57 17.97 4.77 1.45
C VAL A 57 18.32 3.54 2.27
N GLN A 58 19.32 3.61 3.14
CA GLN A 58 19.68 2.49 4.03
C GLN A 58 18.54 2.16 5.01
N ARG A 59 17.86 3.17 5.55
CA ARG A 59 16.69 2.98 6.42
C ARG A 59 15.54 2.31 5.67
N ALA A 60 15.25 2.74 4.46
CA ALA A 60 14.23 2.11 3.60
C ALA A 60 14.58 0.65 3.29
N LYS A 61 15.85 0.36 2.96
CA LYS A 61 16.33 -1.01 2.71
C LYS A 61 16.20 -1.92 3.94
N ARG A 62 16.54 -1.41 5.12
CA ARG A 62 16.37 -2.15 6.39
C ARG A 62 14.90 -2.39 6.69
N PHE A 63 14.05 -1.38 6.54
CA PHE A 63 12.61 -1.52 6.75
C PHE A 63 11.99 -2.54 5.80
N SER A 64 12.28 -2.45 4.50
CA SER A 64 11.73 -3.37 3.49
C SER A 64 12.24 -4.80 3.66
N GLY A 65 13.53 -4.98 3.97
CA GLY A 65 14.10 -6.29 4.28
C GLY A 65 13.46 -6.93 5.53
N ASN A 66 13.32 -6.15 6.60
CA ASN A 66 12.68 -6.62 7.83
C ASN A 66 11.20 -6.93 7.61
N PHE A 67 10.47 -6.07 6.89
CA PHE A 67 9.08 -6.30 6.52
C PHE A 67 8.91 -7.57 5.70
N PHE A 68 9.72 -7.78 4.66
CA PHE A 68 9.64 -9.00 3.84
C PHE A 68 9.94 -10.26 4.66
N SER A 69 10.94 -10.21 5.54
CA SER A 69 11.25 -11.34 6.42
C SER A 69 10.10 -11.65 7.39
N TRP A 70 9.45 -10.62 7.95
CA TRP A 70 8.28 -10.76 8.80
C TRP A 70 7.10 -11.32 8.01
N TRP A 71 6.79 -10.74 6.85
CA TRP A 71 5.73 -11.20 5.96
C TRP A 71 5.92 -12.67 5.61
N LEU A 72 7.12 -13.07 5.16
CA LEU A 72 7.40 -14.46 4.80
C LEU A 72 7.25 -15.42 5.99
N LYS A 73 7.71 -15.03 7.20
CA LYS A 73 7.51 -15.82 8.42
C LYS A 73 6.02 -16.02 8.72
N THR A 74 5.24 -14.94 8.68
CA THR A 74 3.80 -14.99 8.97
C THR A 74 2.99 -15.71 7.90
N VAL A 75 3.39 -15.67 6.62
CA VAL A 75 2.73 -16.46 5.57
C VAL A 75 2.95 -17.96 5.80
N ARG A 76 4.14 -18.37 6.26
CA ARG A 76 4.43 -19.78 6.57
C ARG A 76 3.79 -20.24 7.87
N HIS A 77 3.72 -19.37 8.87
CA HIS A 77 3.22 -19.68 10.21
C HIS A 77 2.27 -18.59 10.74
N PRO A 78 1.06 -18.44 10.17
CA PRO A 78 0.17 -17.29 10.42
C PRO A 78 -0.35 -17.21 11.86
N ALA A 79 -0.47 -18.35 12.54
CA ALA A 79 -0.93 -18.42 13.92
C ALA A 79 0.15 -18.08 14.96
N THR A 80 1.42 -17.99 14.55
CA THR A 80 2.53 -17.73 15.49
C THR A 80 2.77 -16.23 15.66
N MET A 81 2.83 -15.76 16.91
CA MET A 81 3.25 -14.39 17.19
C MET A 81 4.76 -14.26 16.99
N VAL A 82 5.17 -13.33 16.13
CA VAL A 82 6.58 -13.01 15.93
C VAL A 82 6.98 -11.95 16.97
N PRO A 83 7.89 -12.27 17.91
CA PRO A 83 8.35 -11.31 18.90
C PRO A 83 9.09 -10.14 18.22
N ASP A 84 9.11 -8.98 18.90
CA ASP A 84 9.78 -7.76 18.45
C ASP A 84 9.35 -7.27 17.06
N THR A 85 8.09 -7.49 16.70
CA THR A 85 7.52 -7.01 15.44
C THR A 85 7.43 -5.49 15.43
N HIS A 86 7.90 -4.86 14.36
CA HIS A 86 7.81 -3.42 14.20
C HIS A 86 6.36 -2.93 14.15
N LYS A 87 6.08 -1.83 14.83
CA LYS A 87 4.75 -1.22 15.04
C LYS A 87 3.88 -1.06 13.77
N TYR A 88 4.51 -0.77 12.63
CA TYR A 88 3.80 -0.40 11.39
C TYR A 88 3.71 -1.52 10.35
N PHE A 89 4.20 -2.73 10.64
CA PHE A 89 4.20 -3.80 9.64
C PHE A 89 2.78 -4.23 9.23
N GLY A 90 1.84 -4.32 10.17
CA GLY A 90 0.46 -4.67 9.86
C GLY A 90 -0.22 -3.64 8.96
N VAL A 91 -0.09 -2.34 9.27
CA VAL A 91 -0.62 -1.26 8.41
C VAL A 91 0.04 -1.30 7.03
N THR A 92 1.35 -1.54 6.97
CA THR A 92 2.08 -1.66 5.69
C THR A 92 1.54 -2.82 4.86
N ALA A 93 1.21 -3.96 5.47
CA ALA A 93 0.62 -5.10 4.78
C ALA A 93 -0.79 -4.78 4.22
N PHE A 94 -1.65 -4.12 5.01
CA PHE A 94 -2.96 -3.69 4.52
C PHE A 94 -2.86 -2.70 3.36
N LEU A 95 -1.95 -1.72 3.45
CA LEU A 95 -1.70 -0.77 2.37
C LEU A 95 -1.21 -1.47 1.10
N LEU A 96 -0.30 -2.43 1.21
CA LEU A 96 0.14 -3.22 0.05
C LEU A 96 -1.02 -4.00 -0.58
N ASN A 97 -1.88 -4.64 0.22
CA ASN A 97 -3.07 -5.32 -0.29
C ASN A 97 -3.99 -4.36 -1.06
N ILE A 98 -4.26 -3.18 -0.49
CA ILE A 98 -5.11 -2.16 -1.11
C ILE A 98 -4.50 -1.69 -2.43
N VAL A 99 -3.21 -1.35 -2.44
CA VAL A 99 -2.53 -0.86 -3.65
C VAL A 99 -2.58 -1.91 -4.76
N VAL A 100 -2.28 -3.17 -4.47
CA VAL A 100 -2.30 -4.24 -5.48
C VAL A 100 -3.71 -4.45 -6.04
N ILE A 101 -4.74 -4.43 -5.20
CA ILE A 101 -6.13 -4.55 -5.65
C ILE A 101 -6.58 -3.34 -6.48
N VAL A 102 -6.21 -2.13 -6.10
CA VAL A 102 -6.52 -0.92 -6.89
C VAL A 102 -5.81 -0.97 -8.24
N LEU A 103 -4.56 -1.44 -8.30
CA LEU A 103 -3.86 -1.65 -9.57
C LEU A 103 -4.56 -2.71 -10.44
N ALA A 104 -5.00 -3.82 -9.86
CA ALA A 104 -5.77 -4.84 -10.58
C ALA A 104 -7.09 -4.27 -11.14
N PHE A 105 -7.78 -3.44 -10.35
CA PHE A 105 -8.97 -2.74 -10.78
C PHE A 105 -8.69 -1.76 -11.93
N VAL A 106 -7.62 -0.96 -11.86
CA VAL A 106 -7.25 -0.02 -12.94
C VAL A 106 -6.99 -0.76 -14.25
N VAL A 107 -6.25 -1.87 -14.21
CA VAL A 107 -6.00 -2.70 -15.41
C VAL A 107 -7.31 -3.24 -15.98
N LEU A 108 -8.17 -3.80 -15.12
CA LEU A 108 -9.45 -4.35 -15.53
C LEU A 108 -10.38 -3.26 -16.10
N ALA A 109 -10.49 -2.12 -15.43
CA ALA A 109 -11.33 -1.00 -15.84
C ALA A 109 -10.90 -0.46 -17.21
N ASN A 110 -9.58 -0.36 -17.47
CA ASN A 110 -9.07 0.01 -18.79
C ASN A 110 -9.38 -1.04 -19.86
N ARG A 111 -9.29 -2.34 -19.55
CA ARG A 111 -9.69 -3.41 -20.47
C ARG A 111 -11.17 -3.32 -20.83
N VAL A 112 -12.05 -3.20 -19.83
CA VAL A 112 -13.50 -3.03 -20.04
C VAL A 112 -13.78 -1.76 -20.83
N ALA A 113 -13.16 -0.63 -20.47
CA ALA A 113 -13.31 0.63 -21.17
C ALA A 113 -12.87 0.54 -22.64
N SER A 114 -11.75 -0.14 -22.93
CA SER A 114 -11.29 -0.32 -24.32
C SER A 114 -12.26 -1.18 -25.14
N ALA A 115 -12.84 -2.23 -24.54
CA ALA A 115 -13.87 -3.05 -25.18
C ALA A 115 -15.14 -2.23 -25.46
N ALA A 116 -15.58 -1.43 -24.48
CA ALA A 116 -16.73 -0.53 -24.61
C ALA A 116 -16.49 0.55 -25.67
N THR A 117 -15.31 1.17 -25.69
CA THR A 117 -14.94 2.20 -26.69
C THR A 117 -14.97 1.64 -28.10
N LYS A 118 -14.45 0.42 -28.32
CA LYS A 118 -14.53 -0.25 -29.63
C LYS A 118 -15.97 -0.53 -30.06
N ALA A 119 -16.83 -0.95 -29.14
CA ALA A 119 -18.23 -1.22 -29.43
C ALA A 119 -19.01 0.07 -29.76
N LEU A 120 -18.73 1.16 -29.04
CA LEU A 120 -19.48 2.42 -29.13
C LEU A 120 -18.99 3.33 -30.26
N ASN A 121 -17.69 3.35 -30.57
CA ASN A 121 -17.16 4.14 -31.70
C ASN A 121 -17.68 3.65 -33.07
N ASN A 122 -18.25 2.45 -33.16
CA ASN A 122 -18.96 1.99 -34.36
C ASN A 122 -20.38 2.60 -34.48
N MET A 123 -20.85 3.29 -33.44
CA MET A 123 -22.18 3.85 -33.31
C MET A 123 -22.20 5.38 -33.17
N THR A 124 -21.07 6.01 -32.83
CA THR A 124 -20.94 7.46 -32.59
C THR A 124 -19.76 8.04 -33.35
N ASP A 125 -19.94 9.21 -33.97
CA ASP A 125 -18.87 9.91 -34.71
C ASP A 125 -17.82 10.55 -33.78
N GLU A 126 -18.17 10.78 -32.51
CA GLU A 126 -17.26 11.31 -31.50
C GLU A 126 -16.57 10.19 -30.70
N PRO A 127 -15.24 10.27 -30.50
CA PRO A 127 -14.50 9.27 -29.74
C PRO A 127 -14.84 9.33 -28.24
N VAL A 128 -15.30 8.21 -27.69
CA VAL A 128 -15.66 8.11 -26.26
C VAL A 128 -14.44 7.79 -25.41
N HIS A 129 -14.18 8.61 -24.38
CA HIS A 129 -13.04 8.46 -23.49
C HIS A 129 -13.45 8.21 -22.03
N PHE A 130 -13.00 7.08 -21.45
CA PHE A 130 -13.34 6.69 -20.07
C PHE A 130 -12.29 7.07 -19.01
N GLY A 131 -11.16 7.66 -19.39
CA GLY A 131 -10.01 7.86 -18.49
C GLY A 131 -10.34 8.62 -17.20
N GLY A 132 -11.12 9.70 -17.30
CA GLY A 132 -11.55 10.48 -16.13
C GLY A 132 -12.45 9.69 -15.17
N VAL A 133 -13.33 8.84 -15.71
CA VAL A 133 -14.21 7.96 -14.91
C VAL A 133 -13.39 6.90 -14.19
N ILE A 134 -12.44 6.27 -14.89
CA ILE A 134 -11.56 5.25 -14.31
C ILE A 134 -10.73 5.82 -13.15
N PHE A 135 -10.16 7.01 -13.32
CA PHE A 135 -9.41 7.67 -12.25
C PHE A 135 -10.28 7.94 -11.01
N LYS A 136 -11.48 8.51 -11.19
CA LYS A 136 -12.43 8.77 -10.08
C LYS A 136 -12.83 7.48 -9.37
N LEU A 137 -13.18 6.43 -10.12
CA LEU A 137 -13.54 5.13 -9.55
C LEU A 137 -12.38 4.47 -8.81
N SER A 138 -11.14 4.62 -9.31
CA SER A 138 -9.95 4.06 -8.67
C SER A 138 -9.61 4.78 -7.36
N LEU A 139 -9.70 6.11 -7.35
CA LEU A 139 -9.53 6.90 -6.13
C LEU A 139 -10.61 6.57 -5.11
N PHE A 140 -11.87 6.46 -5.57
CA PHE A 140 -12.98 6.03 -4.74
C PHE A 140 -12.75 4.64 -4.14
N LEU A 141 -12.32 3.67 -4.94
CA LEU A 141 -12.01 2.31 -4.48
C LEU A 141 -10.89 2.29 -3.45
N LEU A 142 -9.83 3.08 -3.65
CA LEU A 142 -8.72 3.21 -2.70
C LEU A 142 -9.22 3.68 -1.33
N VAL A 143 -9.98 4.78 -1.30
CA VAL A 143 -10.55 5.31 -0.06
C VAL A 143 -11.54 4.31 0.53
N PHE A 144 -12.34 3.66 -0.30
CA PHE A 144 -13.34 2.69 0.11
C PHE A 144 -12.72 1.51 0.88
N LEU A 145 -11.63 0.94 0.34
CA LEU A 145 -10.93 -0.17 0.97
C LEU A 145 -10.14 0.27 2.21
N ALA A 146 -9.56 1.48 2.20
CA ALA A 146 -8.84 2.03 3.34
C ALA A 146 -9.77 2.23 4.56
N VAL A 147 -10.95 2.82 4.35
CA VAL A 147 -11.95 2.99 5.42
C VAL A 147 -12.47 1.64 5.90
N GLY A 148 -12.73 0.69 4.99
CA GLY A 148 -13.10 -0.68 5.34
C GLY A 148 -12.06 -1.34 6.26
N ALA A 149 -10.78 -1.25 5.93
CA ALA A 149 -9.70 -1.78 6.76
C ALA A 149 -9.65 -1.13 8.14
N ILE A 150 -9.86 0.20 8.23
CA ILE A 150 -9.94 0.91 9.51
C ILE A 150 -11.10 0.40 10.36
N ILE A 151 -12.29 0.19 9.76
CA ILE A 151 -13.45 -0.35 10.46
C ILE A 151 -13.14 -1.75 11.02
N TYR A 152 -12.57 -2.64 10.21
CA TYR A 152 -12.16 -3.98 10.66
C TYR A 152 -11.19 -3.91 11.85
N ILE A 153 -10.16 -3.07 11.75
CA ILE A 153 -9.17 -2.91 12.82
C ILE A 153 -9.82 -2.33 14.09
N ALA A 154 -10.65 -1.29 13.95
CA ALA A 154 -11.26 -0.59 15.08
C ALA A 154 -12.26 -1.46 15.84
N VAL A 155 -13.17 -2.14 15.13
CA VAL A 155 -14.18 -3.01 15.75
C VAL A 155 -13.51 -4.21 16.40
N GLY A 156 -12.62 -4.88 15.69
CA GLY A 156 -11.92 -6.06 16.21
C GLY A 156 -11.04 -5.74 17.42
N PHE A 157 -10.32 -4.61 17.39
CA PHE A 157 -9.57 -4.13 18.55
C PHE A 157 -10.48 -3.78 19.73
N GLY A 158 -11.63 -3.16 19.48
CA GLY A 158 -12.60 -2.83 20.53
C GLY A 158 -13.05 -4.07 21.30
N PHE A 159 -13.46 -5.12 20.59
CA PHE A 159 -13.85 -6.38 21.22
C PHE A 159 -12.68 -7.11 21.88
N ARG A 160 -11.50 -7.11 21.25
CA ARG A 160 -10.28 -7.65 21.85
C ARG A 160 -9.99 -6.99 23.19
N LYS A 161 -10.04 -5.66 23.24
CA LYS A 161 -9.75 -4.87 24.44
C LYS A 161 -10.79 -5.05 25.55
N ILE A 162 -12.05 -5.29 25.20
CA ILE A 162 -13.10 -5.59 26.19
C ILE A 162 -12.91 -6.99 26.79
N ALA A 163 -12.49 -7.95 25.97
CA ALA A 163 -12.26 -9.34 26.38
C ALA A 163 -10.97 -9.52 27.18
N ASP A 164 -9.90 -8.79 26.84
CA ASP A 164 -8.60 -8.84 27.51
C ASP A 164 -8.54 -7.84 28.69
N THR A 165 -8.77 -8.37 29.90
CA THR A 165 -8.73 -7.60 31.15
C THR A 165 -7.32 -7.24 31.62
N GLU A 166 -6.27 -7.80 31.05
CA GLU A 166 -4.88 -7.57 31.48
C GLU A 166 -4.25 -6.35 30.80
N GLY A 167 -4.93 -5.77 29.80
CA GLY A 167 -4.56 -4.49 29.20
C GLY A 167 -3.23 -4.49 28.45
N ARG A 168 -2.72 -5.66 28.05
CA ARG A 168 -1.38 -5.80 27.45
C ARG A 168 -1.33 -5.49 25.96
N PHE A 169 -2.48 -5.45 25.28
CA PHE A 169 -2.53 -5.34 23.81
C PHE A 169 -2.77 -3.91 23.32
N SER A 170 -1.81 -3.34 22.58
CA SER A 170 -2.01 -2.07 21.88
C SER A 170 -2.72 -2.26 20.53
N ILE A 171 -3.27 -1.17 19.97
CA ILE A 171 -3.86 -1.18 18.62
C ILE A 171 -2.85 -1.65 17.55
N TRP A 172 -1.56 -1.41 17.76
CA TRP A 172 -0.50 -1.79 16.83
C TRP A 172 -0.20 -3.27 16.90
N ASP A 173 -0.20 -3.85 18.10
CA ASP A 173 -0.05 -5.29 18.31
C ASP A 173 -1.25 -6.04 17.71
N TYR A 174 -2.46 -5.51 17.92
CA TYR A 174 -3.67 -6.01 17.26
C TYR A 174 -3.58 -5.95 15.74
N THR A 175 -3.18 -4.80 15.19
CA THR A 175 -3.07 -4.63 13.74
C THR A 175 -2.00 -5.56 13.15
N ASN A 176 -0.85 -5.70 13.81
CA ASN A 176 0.21 -6.64 13.43
C ASN A 176 -0.29 -8.09 13.48
N ARG A 177 -1.09 -8.44 14.49
CA ARG A 177 -1.65 -9.78 14.64
C ARG A 177 -2.72 -10.09 13.60
N LEU A 178 -3.63 -9.17 13.34
CA LEU A 178 -4.63 -9.33 12.28
C LEU A 178 -3.95 -9.43 10.91
N ALA A 179 -2.92 -8.61 10.66
CA ALA A 179 -2.14 -8.69 9.43
C ALA A 179 -1.37 -10.01 9.32
N SER A 180 -0.75 -10.53 10.40
CA SER A 180 -0.05 -11.81 10.34
C SER A 180 -0.96 -12.96 9.94
N LEU A 181 -2.20 -12.96 10.45
CA LEU A 181 -3.23 -13.95 10.13
C LEU A 181 -3.77 -13.81 8.69
N THR A 182 -3.70 -12.61 8.12
CA THR A 182 -4.28 -12.30 6.80
C THR A 182 -3.24 -12.04 5.70
N ASN A 183 -1.94 -12.14 5.99
CA ASN A 183 -0.86 -11.84 5.04
C ASN A 183 -0.87 -12.73 3.78
N LEU A 184 -1.54 -13.88 3.83
CA LEU A 184 -1.78 -14.74 2.66
C LEU A 184 -2.67 -14.04 1.60
N ILE A 185 -3.49 -13.06 1.99
CA ILE A 185 -4.30 -12.24 1.07
C ILE A 185 -3.40 -11.56 0.03
N LEU A 186 -2.20 -11.10 0.39
CA LEU A 186 -1.30 -10.45 -0.56
C LEU A 186 -0.94 -11.38 -1.73
N VAL A 187 -0.78 -12.68 -1.47
CA VAL A 187 -0.50 -13.68 -2.51
C VAL A 187 -1.68 -13.77 -3.48
N PHE A 188 -2.92 -13.84 -2.97
CA PHE A 188 -4.11 -13.86 -3.80
C PHE A 188 -4.32 -12.55 -4.56
N CYS A 189 -4.03 -11.39 -3.96
CA CYS A 189 -4.06 -10.10 -4.64
C CYS A 189 -3.08 -10.07 -5.84
N ILE A 190 -1.86 -10.61 -5.66
CA ILE A 190 -0.88 -10.72 -6.74
C ILE A 190 -1.37 -11.69 -7.82
N ILE A 191 -1.95 -12.84 -7.45
CA ILE A 191 -2.53 -13.79 -8.42
C ILE A 191 -3.65 -13.13 -9.24
N ILE A 192 -4.55 -12.40 -8.59
CA ILE A 192 -5.63 -11.65 -9.27
C ILE A 192 -5.03 -10.60 -10.21
N PHE A 193 -4.05 -9.82 -9.74
CA PHE A 193 -3.38 -8.81 -10.57
C PHE A 193 -2.71 -9.44 -11.80
N VAL A 194 -1.99 -10.55 -11.63
CA VAL A 194 -1.37 -11.26 -12.75
C VAL A 194 -2.43 -11.82 -13.70
N PHE A 195 -3.52 -12.39 -13.17
CA PHE A 195 -4.62 -12.90 -13.98
C PHE A 195 -5.24 -11.79 -14.85
N THR A 196 -5.46 -10.58 -14.30
CA THR A 196 -6.00 -9.44 -15.07
C THR A 196 -5.05 -8.95 -16.17
N LEU A 197 -3.74 -9.19 -16.07
CA LEU A 197 -2.79 -8.88 -17.15
C LEU A 197 -2.94 -9.81 -18.35
N PHE A 198 -3.31 -11.08 -18.15
CA PHE A 198 -3.43 -12.09 -19.22
C PHE A 198 -4.86 -12.35 -19.67
N MET A 199 -5.85 -11.79 -18.99
CA MET A 199 -7.26 -12.00 -19.28
C MET A 199 -7.68 -11.42 -20.64
N SER A 200 -8.29 -12.26 -21.49
CA SER A 200 -8.95 -11.82 -22.73
C SER A 200 -10.29 -11.13 -22.42
N PRO A 201 -10.55 -9.94 -22.96
CA PRO A 201 -11.76 -9.17 -22.65
C PRO A 201 -13.03 -9.75 -23.27
N ASP A 202 -12.91 -10.69 -24.23
CA ASP A 202 -14.01 -11.11 -25.11
C ASP A 202 -14.85 -12.28 -24.57
N SER A 203 -14.47 -12.89 -23.44
CA SER A 203 -15.21 -14.03 -22.85
C SER A 203 -15.78 -13.71 -21.48
N LEU A 204 -17.11 -13.76 -21.35
CA LEU A 204 -17.83 -13.56 -20.08
C LEU A 204 -17.35 -14.53 -18.99
N GLU A 205 -17.00 -15.76 -19.37
CA GLU A 205 -16.44 -16.75 -18.45
C GLU A 205 -15.15 -16.29 -17.77
N SER A 206 -14.32 -15.50 -18.45
CA SER A 206 -13.06 -15.02 -17.88
C SER A 206 -13.30 -14.03 -16.75
N TYR A 207 -14.37 -13.21 -16.84
CA TYR A 207 -14.81 -12.35 -15.73
C TYR A 207 -15.33 -13.19 -14.56
N GLY A 208 -16.13 -14.23 -14.82
CA GLY A 208 -16.62 -15.15 -13.79
C GLY A 208 -15.49 -15.84 -13.03
N ARG A 209 -14.49 -16.38 -13.74
CA ARG A 209 -13.28 -16.98 -13.15
C ARG A 209 -12.49 -15.98 -12.30
N MET A 210 -12.33 -14.75 -12.79
CA MET A 210 -11.67 -13.67 -12.05
C MET A 210 -12.41 -13.35 -10.74
N LEU A 211 -13.74 -13.21 -10.78
CA LEU A 211 -14.55 -12.94 -9.58
C LEU A 211 -14.44 -14.08 -8.56
N GLY A 212 -14.36 -15.34 -9.03
CA GLY A 212 -14.13 -16.51 -8.16
C GLY A 212 -12.83 -16.43 -7.33
N LEU A 213 -11.78 -15.77 -7.85
CA LEU A 213 -10.49 -15.62 -7.14
C LEU A 213 -10.58 -14.69 -5.91
N PHE A 214 -11.64 -13.90 -5.76
CA PHE A 214 -11.86 -13.09 -4.55
C PHE A 214 -12.39 -13.91 -3.37
N SER A 215 -13.04 -15.06 -3.62
CA SER A 215 -13.58 -15.93 -2.58
C SER A 215 -12.56 -16.28 -1.47
N PRO A 216 -11.33 -16.77 -1.78
CA PRO A 216 -10.34 -17.05 -0.76
C PRO A 216 -9.93 -15.81 0.06
N ILE A 217 -9.92 -14.61 -0.54
CA ILE A 217 -9.61 -13.37 0.18
C ILE A 217 -10.65 -13.11 1.26
N PHE A 218 -11.93 -13.21 0.92
CA PHE A 218 -13.02 -13.05 1.90
C PHE A 218 -12.97 -14.11 2.99
N LEU A 219 -12.68 -15.36 2.65
CA LEU A 219 -12.54 -16.44 3.63
C LEU A 219 -11.38 -16.18 4.59
N ILE A 220 -10.19 -15.85 4.08
CA ILE A 220 -9.00 -15.56 4.90
C ILE A 220 -9.25 -14.35 5.80
N LEU A 221 -9.88 -13.28 5.29
CA LEU A 221 -10.20 -12.10 6.09
C LEU A 221 -11.16 -12.44 7.23
N ASN A 222 -12.22 -13.23 6.95
CA ASN A 222 -13.17 -13.66 7.97
C ASN A 222 -12.49 -14.51 9.04
N VAL A 223 -11.81 -15.59 8.65
CA VAL A 223 -11.12 -16.48 9.59
C VAL A 223 -10.06 -15.71 10.39
N GLY A 224 -9.25 -14.88 9.73
CA GLY A 224 -8.25 -14.05 10.39
C GLY A 224 -8.84 -13.08 11.40
N TYR A 225 -10.01 -12.48 11.09
CA TYR A 225 -10.73 -11.62 12.02
C TYR A 225 -11.20 -12.38 13.27
N LEU A 226 -11.80 -13.57 13.11
CA LEU A 226 -12.22 -14.42 14.24
C LEU A 226 -11.03 -14.71 15.17
N PHE A 227 -9.94 -15.24 14.62
CA PHE A 227 -8.75 -15.60 15.41
C PHE A 227 -8.11 -14.38 16.07
N SER A 228 -7.99 -13.25 15.36
CA SER A 228 -7.38 -12.03 15.92
C SER A 228 -8.09 -11.53 17.18
N THR A 229 -9.39 -11.79 17.31
CA THR A 229 -10.23 -11.25 18.39
C THR A 229 -9.98 -11.99 19.71
N VAL A 230 -9.69 -13.29 19.67
CA VAL A 230 -9.66 -14.13 20.90
C VAL A 230 -8.37 -14.93 21.11
N ASP A 231 -7.49 -15.01 20.11
CA ASP A 231 -6.26 -15.79 20.23
C ASP A 231 -5.28 -15.19 21.25
N GLY A 232 -4.80 -15.98 22.21
CA GLY A 232 -3.91 -15.50 23.27
C GLY A 232 -4.58 -14.61 24.32
N VAL A 233 -5.92 -14.69 24.48
CA VAL A 233 -6.60 -14.20 25.69
C VAL A 233 -6.73 -15.39 26.65
N ASP A 234 -5.88 -15.45 27.67
CA ASP A 234 -5.84 -16.58 28.61
C ASP A 234 -6.98 -16.54 29.62
N HIS A 235 -7.31 -15.34 30.10
CA HIS A 235 -8.39 -15.09 31.07
C HIS A 235 -9.41 -14.11 30.48
N PRO A 236 -10.26 -14.55 29.55
CA PRO A 236 -11.21 -13.66 28.90
C PRO A 236 -12.34 -13.28 29.87
N ARG A 237 -12.72 -12.00 29.88
CA ARG A 237 -13.81 -11.50 30.74
C ARG A 237 -15.16 -12.17 30.44
N TRP A 238 -15.39 -12.51 29.18
CA TRP A 238 -16.55 -13.27 28.69
C TRP A 238 -16.05 -14.51 27.93
N ASP A 239 -16.91 -15.51 27.76
CA ASP A 239 -16.54 -16.66 26.93
C ASP A 239 -16.11 -16.21 25.51
N LYS A 240 -15.07 -16.86 24.98
CA LYS A 240 -14.48 -16.53 23.67
C LYS A 240 -15.53 -16.62 22.56
N PHE A 241 -16.46 -17.57 22.65
CA PHE A 241 -17.55 -17.71 21.68
C PHE A 241 -18.43 -16.46 21.63
N TYR A 242 -18.89 -15.95 22.78
CA TYR A 242 -19.71 -14.74 22.83
C TYR A 242 -18.96 -13.50 22.37
N THR A 243 -17.67 -13.40 22.70
CA THR A 243 -16.82 -12.30 22.23
C THR A 243 -16.75 -12.27 20.70
N VAL A 244 -16.47 -13.42 20.07
CA VAL A 244 -16.43 -13.54 18.61
C VAL A 244 -17.79 -13.26 17.99
N LEU A 245 -18.86 -13.84 18.54
CA LEU A 245 -20.22 -13.65 18.02
C LEU A 245 -20.62 -12.17 18.01
N LEU A 246 -20.40 -11.45 19.11
CA LEU A 246 -20.70 -10.02 19.20
C LEU A 246 -19.79 -9.20 18.27
N ALA A 247 -18.51 -9.55 18.16
CA ALA A 247 -17.58 -8.91 17.24
C ALA A 247 -18.01 -9.06 15.77
N LEU A 248 -18.55 -10.23 15.40
CA LEU A 248 -19.07 -10.52 14.06
C LEU A 248 -20.38 -9.79 13.76
N ILE A 249 -21.29 -9.70 14.73
CA ILE A 249 -22.51 -8.91 14.59
C ILE A 249 -22.15 -7.42 14.44
N ALA A 250 -21.25 -6.91 15.29
CA ALA A 250 -20.84 -5.52 15.25
C ALA A 250 -20.13 -5.14 13.94
N ILE A 251 -19.21 -5.97 13.44
CA ILE A 251 -18.55 -5.69 12.15
C ILE A 251 -19.55 -5.76 10.99
N SER A 252 -20.52 -6.68 11.02
CA SER A 252 -21.59 -6.76 10.02
C SER A 252 -22.46 -5.50 9.99
N ILE A 253 -22.88 -5.00 11.17
CA ILE A 253 -23.64 -3.75 11.29
C ILE A 253 -22.80 -2.56 10.81
N ALA A 254 -21.55 -2.45 11.25
CA ALA A 254 -20.65 -1.37 10.88
C ALA A 254 -20.42 -1.32 9.36
N LEU A 255 -20.16 -2.48 8.73
CA LEU A 255 -20.01 -2.59 7.29
C LEU A 255 -21.32 -2.29 6.55
N SER A 256 -22.48 -2.70 7.08
CA SER A 256 -23.78 -2.39 6.48
C SER A 256 -24.05 -0.88 6.47
N ILE A 257 -23.83 -0.19 7.59
CA ILE A 257 -23.95 1.27 7.68
C ILE A 257 -22.98 1.93 6.70
N TYR A 258 -21.73 1.46 6.66
CA TYR A 258 -20.73 1.96 5.76
C TYR A 258 -21.12 1.82 4.28
N LEU A 259 -21.65 0.65 3.89
CA LEU A 259 -22.16 0.40 2.54
C LEU A 259 -23.38 1.27 2.19
N LEU A 260 -24.26 1.57 3.17
CA LEU A 260 -25.37 2.50 2.96
C LEU A 260 -24.89 3.92 2.67
N ILE A 261 -23.90 4.41 3.42
CA ILE A 261 -23.28 5.74 3.20
C ILE A 261 -22.65 5.79 1.81
N VAL A 262 -21.86 4.78 1.48
CA VAL A 262 -21.21 4.64 0.17
C VAL A 262 -22.24 4.61 -0.96
N ARG A 263 -23.30 3.82 -0.82
CA ARG A 263 -24.37 3.73 -1.81
C ARG A 263 -25.05 5.07 -2.04
N ASN A 264 -25.33 5.84 -0.99
CA ASN A 264 -25.97 7.15 -1.15
C ASN A 264 -25.04 8.15 -1.84
N PHE A 265 -23.73 8.08 -1.59
CA PHE A 265 -22.74 8.93 -2.24
C PHE A 265 -22.49 8.56 -3.72
N VAL A 266 -22.28 7.27 -3.99
CA VAL A 266 -21.97 6.75 -5.33
C VAL A 266 -23.22 6.62 -6.18
N GLY A 267 -24.33 6.17 -5.61
CA GLY A 267 -25.60 5.94 -6.30
C GLY A 267 -26.12 7.20 -6.97
N GLY A 268 -26.19 8.32 -6.23
CA GLY A 268 -26.60 9.60 -6.80
C GLY A 268 -25.65 10.09 -7.91
N SER A 269 -24.37 9.73 -7.86
CA SER A 269 -23.42 10.08 -8.91
C SER A 269 -23.61 9.22 -10.16
N ILE A 270 -23.78 7.89 -10.01
CA ILE A 270 -23.97 6.95 -11.13
C ILE A 270 -25.30 7.20 -11.83
N THR A 271 -26.39 7.42 -11.09
CA THR A 271 -27.70 7.70 -11.69
C THR A 271 -27.64 8.93 -12.58
N ASN A 272 -27.02 10.02 -12.10
CA ASN A 272 -26.88 11.26 -12.87
C ASN A 272 -26.02 11.05 -14.12
N TYR A 273 -24.95 10.24 -14.05
CA TYR A 273 -24.13 9.92 -15.23
C TYR A 273 -24.89 9.07 -16.26
N LEU A 274 -25.65 8.08 -15.82
CA LEU A 274 -26.46 7.23 -16.70
C LEU A 274 -27.59 8.02 -17.35
N GLU A 275 -28.29 8.88 -16.60
CA GLU A 275 -29.32 9.76 -17.15
C GLU A 275 -28.74 10.69 -18.21
N ASN A 276 -27.63 11.38 -17.93
CA ASN A 276 -26.98 12.25 -18.91
C ASN A 276 -26.52 11.50 -20.16
N PHE A 277 -25.97 10.29 -20.01
CA PHE A 277 -25.58 9.45 -21.14
C PHE A 277 -26.78 9.00 -21.97
N THR A 278 -27.85 8.56 -21.31
CA THR A 278 -29.07 8.09 -21.99
C THR A 278 -29.77 9.23 -22.73
N ASN A 279 -29.81 10.42 -22.12
CA ASN A 279 -30.34 11.62 -22.75
C ASN A 279 -29.50 12.01 -23.98
N GLY A 280 -28.16 12.01 -23.86
CA GLY A 280 -27.27 12.30 -24.98
C GLY A 280 -27.40 11.33 -26.16
N LEU A 281 -27.59 10.03 -25.88
CA LEU A 281 -27.91 9.05 -26.94
C LEU A 281 -29.27 9.36 -27.60
N THR A 282 -30.29 9.62 -26.80
CA THR A 282 -31.65 9.93 -27.29
C THR A 282 -31.65 11.17 -28.19
N ASP A 283 -30.94 12.22 -27.78
CA ASP A 283 -30.81 13.45 -28.56
C ASP A 283 -30.05 13.22 -29.88
N SER A 284 -29.00 12.39 -29.86
CA SER A 284 -28.26 12.01 -31.07
C SER A 284 -29.12 11.21 -32.05
N PHE A 285 -29.97 10.30 -31.56
CA PHE A 285 -30.90 9.55 -32.41
C PHE A 285 -32.00 10.44 -32.99
N ASN A 286 -32.52 11.39 -32.22
CA ASN A 286 -33.57 12.30 -32.69
C ASN A 286 -33.06 13.31 -33.73
N ASN A 287 -31.84 13.82 -33.58
CA ASN A 287 -31.26 14.78 -34.54
C ASN A 287 -30.80 14.14 -35.86
N ASN A 288 -30.49 12.84 -35.91
CA ASN A 288 -30.10 12.14 -37.13
C ASN A 288 -31.29 11.64 -37.98
N ASN A 289 -32.55 11.88 -37.56
CA ASN A 289 -33.76 11.45 -38.26
C ASN A 289 -34.46 12.60 -39.06
N TYR A 290 -33.76 13.69 -39.35
CA TYR A 290 -34.24 14.80 -40.19
C TYR A 290 -33.33 15.07 -41.39
#